data_AF-A0A420FRZ6-F1
#
_entry.id   AF-A0A420FRZ6-F1
#
_cell.length_a   1.000
_cell.length_b   1.000
_cell.length_c   1.000
_cell.angle_alpha   90.00
_cell.angle_beta   90.00
_cell.angle_gamma   90.00
#
_symmetry.space_group_name_H-M   'P 1'
#
loop_
_entity.id
_entity.type
_entity.pdbx_description
1 polymer ?
#
loop_
_entity_poly.entity_id
_entity_poly.type
_entity_poly.pdbx_seq_one_letter_code
_entity_poly.pdbx_strand_id
1 'polypeptide(L)'
;MLNEKYMPDQAAYGEAIRTFVALQEQQLAMAQAGIERQRYVMVVTTAMLLVTLALDVLTGAAVLIRSIRRPLLEVNHLAARIAQGDLNAELTVTRVDEFGDLMKSTLAMSRSLEGIVQRIRAAAESIGTASSPIAHGNLDLSQRTEQQAASLEETAASMEELTGTVRQNTDNAQQAGMLALSAAGTAERGNAVVSRVVATMAEISQSSAKISDIIGIIEGIAFQTNILALNAAVEAARAGEQGRGRSAHARTTLVVCRKGNQGFD
;
A
#
# COMPACT_ATOMS: atom_id res chain seq x y z
N MET A 1 -55.53 118.25 -108.51
CA MET A 1 -54.16 117.77 -108.77
C MET A 1 -53.35 117.73 -107.46
N LEU A 2 -53.73 116.87 -106.50
CA LEU A 2 -53.00 116.74 -105.22
C LEU A 2 -52.75 115.29 -104.80
N ASN A 3 -52.95 114.31 -105.69
CA ASN A 3 -52.98 112.89 -105.32
C ASN A 3 -51.85 112.03 -105.90
N GLU A 4 -50.76 112.63 -106.40
CA GLU A 4 -49.77 111.91 -107.21
C GLU A 4 -48.31 112.03 -106.72
N LYS A 5 -48.06 112.68 -105.57
CA LYS A 5 -46.68 112.92 -105.05
C LYS A 5 -46.37 112.33 -103.66
N TYR A 6 -47.32 111.66 -103.00
CA TYR A 6 -47.13 111.07 -101.66
C TYR A 6 -47.13 109.52 -101.62
N MET A 7 -47.26 108.87 -102.77
CA MET A 7 -47.33 107.39 -102.85
C MET A 7 -45.99 106.63 -102.66
N PRO A 8 -44.78 107.17 -102.93
CA PRO A 8 -43.56 106.38 -102.72
C PRO A 8 -43.06 106.35 -101.26
N ASP A 9 -43.40 107.35 -100.43
CA ASP A 9 -42.91 107.44 -99.03
C ASP A 9 -43.74 106.60 -98.04
N GLN A 10 -45.06 106.48 -98.25
CA GLN A 10 -45.92 105.64 -97.42
C GLN A 10 -45.69 104.13 -97.66
N ALA A 11 -45.30 103.77 -98.88
CA ALA A 11 -44.91 102.40 -99.22
C ALA A 11 -43.60 101.99 -98.52
N ALA A 12 -42.59 102.88 -98.51
CA ALA A 12 -41.33 102.67 -97.82
C ALA A 12 -41.49 102.61 -96.29
N TYR A 13 -42.32 103.47 -95.70
CA TYR A 13 -42.63 103.42 -94.27
C TYR A 13 -43.42 102.15 -93.87
N GLY A 14 -44.39 101.75 -94.70
CA GLY A 14 -45.12 100.50 -94.50
C GLY A 14 -44.26 99.24 -94.69
N GLU A 15 -43.26 99.29 -95.58
CA GLU A 15 -42.25 98.24 -95.73
C GLU A 15 -41.32 98.19 -94.51
N ALA A 16 -40.82 99.33 -94.02
CA ALA A 16 -40.00 99.40 -92.82
C ALA A 16 -40.72 98.86 -91.56
N ILE A 17 -42.01 99.15 -91.39
CA ILE A 17 -42.82 98.57 -90.30
C ILE A 17 -42.96 97.06 -90.47
N ARG A 18 -43.23 96.57 -91.69
CA ARG A 18 -43.31 95.13 -91.96
C ARG A 18 -41.98 94.43 -91.70
N THR A 19 -40.86 95.02 -92.09
CA THR A 19 -39.51 94.50 -91.81
C THR A 19 -39.21 94.51 -90.32
N PHE A 20 -39.61 95.56 -89.58
CA PHE A 20 -39.42 95.65 -88.13
C PHE A 20 -40.26 94.61 -87.38
N VAL A 21 -41.54 94.44 -87.76
CA VAL A 21 -42.42 93.42 -87.19
C VAL A 21 -41.90 92.02 -87.51
N ALA A 22 -41.47 91.76 -88.75
CA ALA A 22 -40.87 90.49 -89.14
C ALA A 22 -39.57 90.19 -88.37
N LEU A 23 -38.72 91.20 -88.14
CA LEU A 23 -37.51 91.08 -87.33
C LEU A 23 -37.85 90.78 -85.86
N GLN A 24 -38.90 91.42 -85.31
CA GLN A 24 -39.33 91.22 -83.93
C GLN A 24 -39.98 89.83 -83.72
N GLU A 25 -40.82 89.39 -84.66
CA GLU A 25 -41.37 88.02 -84.71
C GLU A 25 -40.25 86.99 -84.81
N GLN A 26 -39.24 87.25 -85.66
CA GLN A 26 -38.06 86.39 -85.77
C GLN A 26 -37.25 86.33 -84.47
N GLN A 27 -37.06 87.46 -83.78
CA GLN A 27 -36.35 87.49 -82.49
C GLN A 27 -37.12 86.77 -81.38
N LEU A 28 -38.45 86.94 -81.30
CA LEU A 28 -39.30 86.24 -80.34
C LEU A 28 -39.28 84.72 -80.59
N ALA A 29 -39.36 84.30 -81.86
CA ALA A 29 -39.24 82.90 -82.24
C ALA A 29 -37.87 82.31 -81.88
N MET A 30 -36.78 83.05 -82.10
CA MET A 30 -35.42 82.64 -81.69
C MET A 30 -35.26 82.55 -80.17
N ALA A 31 -35.83 83.49 -79.42
CA ALA A 31 -35.80 83.49 -77.95
C ALA A 31 -36.58 82.29 -77.36
N GLN A 32 -37.76 81.99 -77.91
CA GLN A 32 -38.56 80.81 -77.50
C GLN A 32 -37.85 79.49 -77.81
N ALA A 33 -37.23 79.36 -78.99
CA ALA A 33 -36.46 78.17 -79.37
C ALA A 33 -35.21 77.98 -78.48
N GLY A 34 -34.58 79.08 -78.04
CA GLY A 34 -33.46 79.06 -77.10
C GLY A 34 -33.84 78.53 -75.71
N ILE A 35 -34.99 78.96 -75.18
CA ILE A 35 -35.50 78.55 -73.86
C ILE A 35 -35.80 77.05 -73.80
N GLU A 36 -36.44 76.48 -74.83
CA GLU A 36 -36.74 75.04 -74.86
C GLU A 36 -35.47 74.20 -74.95
N ARG A 37 -34.49 74.62 -75.78
CA ARG A 37 -33.19 73.94 -75.85
C ARG A 37 -32.41 74.04 -74.55
N GLN A 38 -32.46 75.20 -73.88
CA GLN A 38 -31.83 75.42 -72.58
C GLN A 38 -32.49 74.58 -71.47
N ARG A 39 -33.83 74.49 -71.46
CA ARG A 39 -34.57 73.66 -70.50
C ARG A 39 -34.25 72.17 -70.68
N TYR A 40 -34.18 71.69 -71.92
CA TYR A 40 -33.77 70.31 -72.22
C TYR A 40 -32.34 70.01 -71.74
N VAL A 41 -31.37 70.89 -72.05
CA VAL A 41 -29.98 70.74 -71.61
C VAL A 41 -29.87 70.76 -70.08
N MET A 42 -30.61 71.65 -69.40
CA MET A 42 -30.62 71.73 -67.94
C MET A 42 -31.19 70.46 -67.29
N VAL A 43 -32.32 69.94 -67.79
CA VAL A 43 -32.93 68.70 -67.28
C VAL A 43 -32.01 67.49 -67.49
N VAL A 44 -31.42 67.35 -68.69
CA VAL A 44 -30.51 66.24 -69.00
C VAL A 44 -29.23 66.30 -68.17
N THR A 45 -28.62 67.48 -68.02
CA THR A 45 -27.41 67.63 -67.19
C THR A 45 -27.70 67.37 -65.70
N THR A 46 -28.82 67.85 -65.17
CA THR A 46 -29.22 67.55 -63.78
C THR A 46 -29.51 66.06 -63.57
N ALA A 47 -30.18 65.41 -64.52
CA ALA A 47 -30.43 63.97 -64.46
C ALA A 47 -29.12 63.15 -64.52
N MET A 48 -28.16 63.53 -65.38
CA MET A 48 -26.84 62.89 -65.44
C MET A 48 -26.10 63.02 -64.11
N LEU A 49 -26.11 64.19 -63.46
CA LEU A 49 -25.47 64.40 -62.16
C LEU A 49 -26.09 63.54 -61.06
N LEU A 50 -27.42 63.37 -61.06
CA LEU A 50 -28.10 62.49 -60.11
C LEU A 50 -27.73 61.02 -60.35
N VAL A 51 -27.63 60.60 -61.61
CA VAL A 51 -27.22 59.24 -61.97
C VAL A 51 -25.76 58.98 -61.55
N THR A 52 -24.83 59.90 -61.81
CA THR A 52 -23.44 59.74 -61.39
C THR A 52 -23.32 59.71 -59.87
N LEU A 53 -24.02 60.60 -59.15
CA LEU A 53 -24.04 60.59 -57.69
C LEU A 53 -24.59 59.27 -57.13
N ALA A 54 -25.66 58.74 -57.72
CA ALA A 54 -26.21 57.45 -57.32
C ALA A 54 -25.22 56.30 -57.56
N LEU A 55 -24.51 56.31 -58.69
CA LEU A 55 -23.47 55.31 -58.99
C LEU A 55 -22.28 55.41 -58.01
N ASP A 56 -21.84 56.61 -57.65
CA ASP A 56 -20.76 56.82 -56.68
C ASP A 56 -21.16 56.33 -55.28
N VAL A 57 -22.39 56.59 -54.85
CA VAL A 57 -22.93 56.08 -53.58
C VAL A 57 -23.02 54.54 -53.59
N LEU A 58 -23.52 53.95 -54.68
CA LEU A 58 -23.64 52.50 -54.80
C LEU A 58 -22.28 51.80 -54.82
N THR A 59 -21.32 52.34 -55.57
CA THR A 59 -19.96 51.79 -55.65
C THR A 59 -19.23 51.95 -54.32
N GLY A 60 -19.32 53.13 -53.68
CA GLY A 60 -18.77 53.39 -52.35
C GLY A 60 -19.34 52.44 -51.28
N ALA A 61 -20.66 52.27 -51.25
CA ALA A 61 -21.31 51.32 -50.35
C ALA A 61 -20.85 49.87 -50.61
N ALA A 62 -20.75 49.47 -51.88
CA ALA A 62 -20.32 48.13 -52.24
C ALA A 62 -18.85 47.84 -51.87
N VAL A 63 -17.96 48.84 -51.94
CA VAL A 63 -16.56 48.73 -51.48
C VAL A 63 -16.49 48.64 -49.96
N LEU A 64 -17.25 49.48 -49.24
CA LEU A 64 -17.27 49.49 -47.78
C LEU A 64 -17.81 48.17 -47.20
N ILE A 65 -18.92 47.67 -47.76
CA ILE A 65 -19.50 46.36 -47.41
C ILE A 65 -18.49 45.24 -47.65
N ARG A 66 -17.78 45.25 -48.78
CA ARG A 66 -16.75 44.22 -49.07
C ARG A 66 -15.57 44.32 -48.12
N SER A 67 -15.14 45.53 -47.76
CA SER A 67 -14.03 45.79 -46.83
C SER A 67 -14.34 45.27 -45.42
N ILE A 68 -15.60 45.31 -44.98
CA ILE A 68 -16.01 44.83 -43.64
C ILE A 68 -16.34 43.33 -43.66
N ARG A 69 -17.08 42.87 -44.68
CA ARG A 69 -17.59 41.49 -44.72
C ARG A 69 -16.49 40.44 -44.84
N ARG A 70 -15.47 40.69 -45.66
CA ARG A 70 -14.37 39.73 -45.89
C ARG A 70 -13.60 39.39 -44.60
N PRO A 71 -13.03 40.34 -43.83
CA PRO A 71 -12.29 40.01 -42.62
C PRO A 71 -13.17 39.39 -41.53
N LEU A 72 -14.43 39.81 -41.40
CA LEU A 72 -15.36 39.17 -40.45
C LEU A 72 -15.61 37.70 -40.77
N LEU A 73 -15.75 37.36 -42.06
CA LEU A 73 -15.89 35.97 -42.48
C LEU A 73 -14.61 35.17 -42.20
N GLU A 74 -13.43 35.72 -42.45
CA GLU A 74 -12.15 35.06 -42.18
C GLU A 74 -11.97 34.78 -40.68
N VAL A 75 -12.24 35.77 -39.81
CA VAL A 75 -12.21 35.59 -38.36
C VAL A 75 -13.23 34.55 -37.91
N ASN A 76 -14.45 34.59 -38.45
CA ASN A 76 -15.48 33.60 -38.12
C ASN A 76 -15.10 32.18 -38.56
N HIS A 77 -14.46 32.03 -39.73
CA HIS A 77 -13.92 30.74 -40.18
C HIS A 77 -12.80 30.23 -39.27
N LEU A 78 -11.89 31.11 -38.84
CA LEU A 78 -10.85 30.76 -37.88
C LEU A 78 -11.45 30.33 -36.53
N ALA A 79 -12.41 31.10 -36.01
CA ALA A 79 -13.12 30.77 -34.78
C ALA A 79 -13.88 29.43 -34.89
N ALA A 80 -14.52 29.15 -36.03
CA ALA A 80 -15.17 27.88 -36.29
C ALA A 80 -14.19 26.69 -36.32
N ARG A 81 -12.99 26.87 -36.90
CA ARG A 81 -11.93 25.84 -36.86
C ARG A 81 -11.42 25.60 -35.44
N ILE A 82 -11.18 26.67 -34.68
CA ILE A 82 -10.81 26.57 -33.25
C ILE A 82 -11.88 25.82 -32.46
N ALA A 83 -13.16 26.11 -32.70
CA ALA A 83 -14.28 25.44 -32.04
C ALA A 83 -14.38 23.94 -32.42
N GLN A 84 -13.88 23.55 -33.58
CA GLN A 84 -13.76 22.15 -34.02
C GLN A 84 -12.47 21.48 -33.50
N GLY A 85 -11.62 22.21 -32.77
CA GLY A 85 -10.35 21.71 -32.24
C GLY A 85 -9.18 21.76 -33.24
N ASP A 86 -9.38 22.37 -34.42
CA ASP A 86 -8.32 22.60 -35.40
C ASP A 86 -7.60 23.91 -35.09
N LEU A 87 -6.51 23.80 -34.34
CA LEU A 87 -5.67 24.93 -33.91
C LEU A 87 -4.53 25.23 -34.88
N ASN A 88 -4.37 24.43 -35.94
CA ASN A 88 -3.26 24.54 -36.90
C ASN A 88 -3.60 25.49 -38.07
N ALA A 89 -4.31 26.57 -37.75
CA ALA A 89 -4.75 27.53 -38.75
C ALA A 89 -3.72 28.64 -38.93
N GLU A 90 -3.12 28.70 -40.12
CA GLU A 90 -2.28 29.83 -40.52
C GLU A 90 -3.14 30.93 -41.15
N LEU A 91 -3.11 32.11 -40.54
CA LEU A 91 -3.76 33.31 -41.07
C LEU A 91 -2.71 34.39 -41.30
N THR A 92 -2.51 34.78 -42.56
CA THR A 92 -1.62 35.89 -42.91
C THR A 92 -2.38 37.20 -42.80
N VAL A 93 -2.11 37.98 -41.76
CA VAL A 93 -2.72 39.30 -41.57
C VAL A 93 -1.89 40.36 -42.30
N THR A 94 -2.37 40.84 -43.45
CA THR A 94 -1.74 41.91 -44.22
C THR A 94 -2.31 43.31 -43.94
N ARG A 95 -3.40 43.36 -43.17
CA ARG A 95 -4.17 44.58 -42.87
C ARG A 95 -3.67 45.26 -41.58
N VAL A 96 -3.70 46.60 -41.55
CA VAL A 96 -3.10 47.42 -40.46
C VAL A 96 -4.14 48.30 -39.76
N ASP A 97 -5.40 47.87 -39.73
CA ASP A 97 -6.48 48.56 -39.01
C ASP A 97 -7.10 47.64 -37.94
N GLU A 98 -8.23 48.05 -37.38
CA GLU A 98 -8.89 47.38 -36.26
C GLU A 98 -9.27 45.92 -36.58
N PHE A 99 -9.58 45.62 -37.85
CA PHE A 99 -9.86 44.24 -38.27
C PHE A 99 -8.58 43.42 -38.36
N GLY A 100 -7.46 44.04 -38.77
CA GLY A 100 -6.15 43.42 -38.70
C GLY A 100 -5.76 43.05 -37.26
N ASP A 101 -6.02 43.93 -36.30
CA ASP A 101 -5.74 43.66 -34.89
C ASP A 101 -6.65 42.56 -34.32
N LEU A 102 -7.95 42.54 -34.68
CA LEU A 102 -8.86 41.45 -34.33
C LEU A 102 -8.35 40.09 -34.86
N MET A 103 -7.88 40.05 -36.11
CA MET A 103 -7.31 38.84 -36.71
C MET A 103 -6.06 38.38 -35.96
N LYS A 104 -5.14 39.30 -35.62
CA LYS A 104 -3.93 38.99 -34.83
C LYS A 104 -4.28 38.46 -33.44
N SER A 105 -5.22 39.08 -32.73
CA SER A 105 -5.64 38.64 -31.40
C SER A 105 -6.29 37.25 -31.45
N THR A 106 -7.10 36.97 -32.46
CA THR A 106 -7.72 35.64 -32.64
C THR A 106 -6.66 34.58 -32.95
N LEU A 107 -5.66 34.91 -33.76
CA LEU A 107 -4.52 34.02 -34.05
C LEU A 107 -3.67 33.76 -32.80
N ALA A 108 -3.41 34.79 -31.99
CA ALA A 108 -2.70 34.65 -30.71
C ALA A 108 -3.47 33.74 -29.74
N MET A 109 -4.80 33.86 -29.68
CA MET A 109 -5.65 32.96 -28.91
C MET A 109 -5.53 31.50 -29.38
N SER A 110 -5.57 31.26 -30.71
CA SER A 110 -5.38 29.92 -31.28
C SER A 110 -4.04 29.30 -30.86
N ARG A 111 -2.94 30.06 -30.97
CA ARG A 111 -1.59 29.59 -30.57
C ARG A 111 -1.50 29.32 -29.07
N SER A 112 -2.14 30.15 -28.25
CA SER A 112 -2.18 29.93 -26.80
C SER A 112 -2.91 28.64 -26.44
N LEU A 113 -4.08 28.40 -27.07
CA LEU A 113 -4.82 27.15 -26.92
C LEU A 113 -4.01 25.94 -27.39
N GLU A 114 -3.29 26.06 -28.49
CA GLU A 114 -2.42 24.98 -29.00
C GLU A 114 -1.36 24.61 -27.96
N GLY A 115 -0.68 25.61 -27.40
CA GLY A 115 0.32 25.39 -26.35
C GLY A 115 -0.27 24.83 -25.04
N ILE A 116 -1.54 25.12 -24.73
CA ILE A 116 -2.24 24.50 -23.58
C ILE A 116 -2.54 23.02 -23.89
N VAL A 117 -3.08 22.72 -25.06
CA VAL A 117 -3.41 21.35 -25.48
C VAL A 117 -2.15 20.48 -25.56
N GLN A 118 -1.05 21.01 -26.09
CA GLN A 118 0.25 20.31 -26.11
C GLN A 118 0.74 19.99 -24.70
N ARG A 119 0.63 20.92 -23.75
CA ARG A 119 0.99 20.68 -22.34
C ARG A 119 0.09 19.64 -21.68
N ILE A 120 -1.22 19.67 -21.94
CA ILE A 120 -2.15 18.66 -21.44
C ILE A 120 -1.80 17.28 -22.00
N ARG A 121 -1.49 17.19 -23.30
CA ARG A 121 -1.08 15.93 -23.95
C ARG A 121 0.22 15.38 -23.34
N ALA A 122 1.22 16.23 -23.16
CA ALA A 122 2.48 15.84 -22.52
C ALA A 122 2.27 15.38 -21.07
N ALA A 123 1.41 16.07 -20.32
CA ALA A 123 1.05 15.66 -18.96
C ALA A 123 0.32 14.31 -18.93
N ALA A 124 -0.62 14.07 -19.85
CA ALA A 124 -1.33 12.80 -19.97
C ALA A 124 -0.38 11.64 -20.34
N GLU A 125 0.57 11.87 -21.24
CA GLU A 125 1.61 10.91 -21.59
C GLU A 125 2.53 10.61 -20.39
N SER A 126 2.92 11.65 -19.64
CA SER A 126 3.69 11.48 -18.40
C SER A 126 2.92 10.71 -17.32
N ILE A 127 1.60 10.92 -17.19
CA ILE A 127 0.76 10.15 -16.25
C ILE A 127 0.66 8.69 -16.71
N GLY A 128 0.48 8.46 -18.02
CA GLY A 128 0.44 7.12 -18.60
C GLY A 128 1.73 6.33 -18.35
N THR A 129 2.89 6.98 -18.60
CA THR A 129 4.20 6.35 -18.36
C THR A 129 4.48 6.12 -16.88
N ALA A 130 4.04 7.02 -15.99
CA ALA A 130 4.19 6.83 -14.54
C ALA A 130 3.24 5.76 -13.96
N SER A 131 2.08 5.53 -14.57
CA SER A 131 1.07 4.58 -14.07
C SER A 131 1.42 3.12 -14.35
N SER A 132 2.11 2.82 -15.46
CA SER A 132 2.47 1.45 -15.82
C SER A 132 3.39 0.76 -14.78
N PRO A 133 4.49 1.40 -14.31
CA PRO A 133 5.30 0.87 -13.21
C PRO A 133 4.52 0.66 -11.90
N ILE A 134 3.52 1.50 -11.60
CA ILE A 134 2.68 1.35 -10.40
C ILE A 134 1.87 0.06 -10.47
N ALA A 135 1.27 -0.26 -11.63
CA ALA A 135 0.53 -1.49 -11.81
C ALA A 135 1.41 -2.74 -11.61
N HIS A 136 2.63 -2.72 -12.15
CA HIS A 136 3.62 -3.77 -11.91
C HIS A 136 4.05 -3.87 -10.44
N GLY A 137 4.32 -2.73 -9.80
CA GLY A 137 4.67 -2.68 -8.39
C GLY A 137 3.55 -3.19 -7.48
N ASN A 138 2.30 -2.95 -7.83
CA ASN A 138 1.15 -3.46 -7.08
C ASN A 138 1.01 -4.99 -7.22
N LEU A 139 1.33 -5.55 -8.39
CA LEU A 139 1.36 -7.00 -8.58
C LEU A 139 2.47 -7.67 -7.75
N ASP A 140 3.68 -7.10 -7.75
CA ASP A 140 4.80 -7.57 -6.90
C ASP A 140 4.44 -7.49 -5.41
N LEU A 141 3.84 -6.37 -4.98
CA LEU A 141 3.38 -6.21 -3.60
C LEU A 141 2.32 -7.25 -3.22
N SER A 142 1.37 -7.54 -4.11
CA SER A 142 0.37 -8.59 -3.89
C SER A 142 1.02 -9.95 -3.72
N GLN A 143 1.94 -10.33 -4.61
CA GLN A 143 2.67 -11.60 -4.53
C GLN A 143 3.48 -11.71 -3.22
N ARG A 144 4.16 -10.64 -2.82
CA ARG A 144 4.89 -10.59 -1.54
C ARG A 144 3.96 -10.69 -0.33
N THR A 145 2.78 -10.10 -0.42
CA THR A 145 1.76 -10.19 0.65
C THR A 145 1.20 -11.60 0.76
N GLU A 146 0.94 -12.27 -0.37
CA GLU A 146 0.54 -13.69 -0.41
C GLU A 146 1.62 -14.60 0.18
N GLN A 147 2.89 -14.37 -0.18
CA GLN A 147 4.00 -15.14 0.36
C GLN A 147 4.21 -14.89 1.86
N GLN A 148 4.04 -13.65 2.31
CA GLN A 148 4.09 -13.32 3.73
C GLN A 148 2.94 -13.96 4.51
N ALA A 149 1.74 -14.01 3.94
CA ALA A 149 0.61 -14.71 4.54
C ALA A 149 0.90 -16.21 4.67
N ALA A 150 1.45 -16.85 3.64
CA ALA A 150 1.85 -18.25 3.69
C ALA A 150 2.93 -18.52 4.77
N SER A 151 3.95 -17.66 4.89
CA SER A 151 4.95 -17.78 5.96
C SER A 151 4.36 -17.59 7.36
N LEU A 152 3.34 -16.74 7.50
CA LEU A 152 2.61 -16.56 8.77
C LEU A 152 1.77 -17.80 9.11
N GLU A 153 1.15 -18.44 8.13
CA GLU A 153 0.44 -19.72 8.33
C GLU A 153 1.40 -20.83 8.78
N GLU A 154 2.57 -20.95 8.15
CA GLU A 154 3.61 -21.92 8.55
C GLU A 154 4.14 -21.64 9.97
N THR A 155 4.31 -20.36 10.31
CA THR A 155 4.69 -19.94 11.66
C THR A 155 3.60 -20.29 12.68
N ALA A 156 2.33 -20.07 12.35
CA ALA A 156 1.20 -20.42 13.20
C ALA A 156 1.11 -21.93 13.43
N ALA A 157 1.25 -22.73 12.38
CA ALA A 157 1.28 -24.19 12.47
C ALA A 157 2.45 -24.69 13.34
N SER A 158 3.64 -24.09 13.16
CA SER A 158 4.81 -24.39 14.00
C SER A 158 4.55 -24.05 15.48
N MET A 159 3.83 -22.95 15.75
CA MET A 159 3.45 -22.56 17.11
C MET A 159 2.42 -23.52 17.72
N GLU A 160 1.51 -24.09 16.93
CA GLU A 160 0.60 -25.16 17.40
C GLU A 160 1.36 -26.43 17.78
N GLU A 161 2.32 -26.87 16.94
CA GLU A 161 3.16 -28.04 17.22
C GLU A 161 4.03 -27.83 18.48
N LEU A 162 4.63 -26.65 18.62
CA LEU A 162 5.37 -26.27 19.83
C LEU A 162 4.48 -26.28 21.06
N THR A 163 3.26 -25.75 20.96
CA THR A 163 2.30 -25.76 22.07
C THR A 163 1.92 -27.18 22.47
N GLY A 164 1.73 -28.08 21.50
CA GLY A 164 1.51 -29.51 21.74
C GLY A 164 2.69 -30.15 22.48
N THR A 165 3.92 -29.86 22.04
CA THR A 165 5.14 -30.37 22.67
C THR A 165 5.32 -29.85 24.10
N VAL A 166 5.04 -28.58 24.35
CA VAL A 166 5.08 -27.97 25.69
C VAL A 166 4.06 -28.62 26.62
N ARG A 167 2.85 -28.91 26.12
CA ARG A 167 1.82 -29.63 26.87
C ARG A 167 2.28 -31.04 27.24
N GLN A 168 2.80 -31.78 26.26
CA GLN A 168 3.34 -33.13 26.49
C GLN A 168 4.50 -33.12 27.51
N ASN A 169 5.39 -32.14 27.44
CA ASN A 169 6.47 -31.99 28.42
C ASN A 169 5.94 -31.69 29.82
N THR A 170 4.87 -30.91 29.93
CA THR A 170 4.21 -30.63 31.22
C THR A 170 3.62 -31.90 31.81
N ASP A 171 2.91 -32.69 31.00
CA ASP A 171 2.31 -33.97 31.43
C ASP A 171 3.39 -34.98 31.84
N ASN A 172 4.48 -35.08 31.07
CA ASN A 172 5.63 -35.92 31.38
C ASN A 172 6.30 -35.50 32.71
N ALA A 173 6.46 -34.19 32.94
CA ALA A 173 7.02 -33.68 34.19
C ALA A 173 6.13 -34.00 35.40
N GLN A 174 4.81 -33.89 35.26
CA GLN A 174 3.86 -34.31 36.30
C GLN A 174 3.96 -35.82 36.57
N GLN A 175 4.01 -36.65 35.53
CA GLN A 175 4.12 -38.10 35.66
C GLN A 175 5.45 -38.50 36.32
N ALA A 176 6.56 -37.88 35.93
CA ALA A 176 7.86 -38.06 36.57
C ALA A 176 7.83 -37.67 38.05
N GLY A 177 7.15 -36.55 38.38
CA GLY A 177 6.93 -36.13 39.77
C GLY A 177 6.16 -37.18 40.59
N MET A 178 5.09 -37.75 40.04
CA MET A 178 4.34 -38.82 40.71
C MET A 178 5.18 -40.09 40.91
N LEU A 179 5.98 -40.48 39.90
CA LEU A 179 6.89 -41.61 40.01
C LEU A 179 7.95 -41.39 41.09
N ALA A 180 8.53 -40.18 41.16
CA ALA A 180 9.50 -39.82 42.19
C ALA A 180 8.90 -39.89 43.60
N LEU A 181 7.67 -39.39 43.80
CA LEU A 181 6.96 -39.51 45.08
C LEU A 181 6.69 -40.97 45.47
N SER A 182 6.29 -41.81 44.52
CA SER A 182 6.09 -43.24 44.74
C SER A 182 7.38 -43.98 45.09
N ALA A 183 8.49 -43.63 44.42
CA ALA A 183 9.82 -44.17 44.72
C ALA A 183 10.29 -43.74 46.12
N ALA A 184 10.09 -42.48 46.50
CA ALA A 184 10.39 -41.97 47.84
C ALA A 184 9.59 -42.73 48.92
N GLY A 185 8.28 -42.91 48.74
CA GLY A 185 7.46 -43.70 49.67
C GLY A 185 7.84 -45.18 49.74
N THR A 186 8.42 -45.74 48.67
CA THR A 186 8.98 -47.10 48.68
C THR A 186 10.30 -47.15 49.44
N ALA A 187 11.17 -46.15 49.26
CA ALA A 187 12.41 -46.02 50.01
C ALA A 187 12.16 -45.84 51.52
N GLU A 188 11.15 -45.05 51.92
CA GLU A 188 10.75 -44.91 53.33
C GLU A 188 10.33 -46.24 53.95
N ARG A 189 9.50 -47.03 53.26
CA ARG A 189 9.11 -48.37 53.70
C ARG A 189 10.32 -49.30 53.80
N GLY A 190 11.23 -49.24 52.82
CA GLY A 190 12.49 -49.98 52.85
C GLY A 190 13.35 -49.62 54.07
N ASN A 191 13.46 -48.33 54.39
CA ASN A 191 14.19 -47.84 55.56
C ASN A 191 13.59 -48.40 56.86
N ALA A 192 12.25 -48.41 56.99
CA ALA A 192 11.58 -49.02 58.14
C ALA A 192 11.91 -50.52 58.30
N VAL A 193 11.97 -51.27 57.19
CA VAL A 193 12.36 -52.70 57.22
C VAL A 193 13.82 -52.87 57.64
N VAL A 194 14.74 -52.10 57.06
CA VAL A 194 16.17 -52.15 57.42
C VAL A 194 16.38 -51.78 58.89
N SER A 195 15.68 -50.74 59.39
CA SER A 195 15.71 -50.35 60.80
C SER A 195 15.26 -51.50 61.71
N ARG A 196 14.21 -52.24 61.33
CA ARG A 196 13.77 -53.43 62.06
C ARG A 196 14.81 -54.55 62.06
N VAL A 197 15.47 -54.80 60.92
CA VAL A 197 16.55 -55.79 60.82
C VAL A 197 17.72 -55.42 61.72
N VAL A 198 18.13 -54.15 61.75
CA VAL A 198 19.20 -53.66 62.64
C VAL A 198 18.83 -53.86 64.11
N ALA A 199 17.58 -53.56 64.49
CA ALA A 199 17.10 -53.82 65.85
C ALA A 199 17.15 -55.31 66.21
N THR A 200 16.68 -56.19 65.32
CA THR A 200 16.78 -57.65 65.55
C THR A 200 18.23 -58.13 65.65
N MET A 201 19.15 -57.59 64.85
CA MET A 201 20.57 -57.93 64.95
C MET A 201 21.20 -57.48 66.27
N ALA A 202 20.76 -56.33 66.81
CA ALA A 202 21.17 -55.88 68.14
C ALA A 202 20.65 -56.81 69.25
N GLU A 203 19.39 -57.26 69.16
CA GLU A 203 18.82 -58.25 70.09
C GLU A 203 19.54 -59.61 70.02
N ILE A 204 19.87 -60.08 68.82
CA ILE A 204 20.67 -61.29 68.62
C ILE A 204 22.06 -61.12 69.25
N SER A 205 22.74 -60.01 69.00
CA SER A 205 24.06 -59.72 69.58
C SER A 205 24.01 -59.71 71.11
N GLN A 206 23.00 -59.08 71.70
CA GLN A 206 22.82 -59.07 73.16
C GLN A 206 22.53 -60.49 73.70
N SER A 207 21.74 -61.28 72.99
CA SER A 207 21.45 -62.66 73.36
C SER A 207 22.71 -63.55 73.30
N SER A 208 23.52 -63.39 72.25
CA SER A 208 24.82 -64.06 72.11
C SER A 208 25.79 -63.67 73.22
N ALA A 209 25.82 -62.40 73.64
CA ALA A 209 26.62 -61.96 74.79
C ALA A 209 26.19 -62.65 76.08
N LYS A 210 24.88 -62.74 76.36
CA LYS A 210 24.36 -63.52 77.51
C LYS A 210 24.73 -64.99 77.43
N ILE A 211 24.71 -65.59 76.24
CA ILE A 211 25.16 -66.97 76.04
C ILE A 211 26.65 -67.08 76.37
N SER A 212 27.49 -66.14 75.93
CA SER A 212 28.91 -66.09 76.26
C SER A 212 29.14 -65.97 77.77
N ASP A 213 28.37 -65.14 78.47
CA ASP A 213 28.44 -65.00 79.93
C ASP A 213 28.08 -66.33 80.63
N ILE A 214 27.03 -67.01 80.16
CA ILE A 214 26.63 -68.33 80.66
C ILE A 214 27.72 -69.38 80.39
N ILE A 215 28.31 -69.38 79.19
CA ILE A 215 29.43 -70.27 78.86
C ILE A 215 30.60 -70.02 79.81
N GLY A 216 30.95 -68.76 80.08
CA GLY A 216 31.99 -68.44 81.07
C GLY A 216 31.67 -68.95 82.48
N ILE A 217 30.40 -68.89 82.91
CA ILE A 217 29.97 -69.52 84.18
C ILE A 217 30.12 -71.04 84.12
N ILE A 218 29.75 -71.68 83.00
CA ILE A 218 29.88 -73.13 82.80
C ILE A 218 31.35 -73.55 82.83
N GLU A 219 32.25 -72.81 82.18
CA GLU A 219 33.70 -73.02 82.25
C GLU A 219 34.20 -72.91 83.70
N GLY A 220 33.73 -71.91 84.45
CA GLY A 220 34.01 -71.77 85.88
C GLY A 220 33.56 -72.99 86.70
N ILE A 221 32.35 -73.50 86.46
CA ILE A 221 31.81 -74.71 87.11
C ILE A 221 32.61 -75.95 86.69
N ALA A 222 32.97 -76.07 85.41
CA ALA A 222 33.76 -77.18 84.89
C ALA A 222 35.15 -77.21 85.53
N PHE A 223 35.80 -76.06 85.71
CA PHE A 223 37.08 -75.96 86.40
C PHE A 223 36.95 -76.34 87.89
N GLN A 224 35.94 -75.82 88.59
CA GLN A 224 35.69 -76.21 89.99
C GLN A 224 35.43 -77.71 90.13
N THR A 225 34.64 -78.28 89.20
CA THR A 225 34.35 -79.72 89.15
C THR A 225 35.60 -80.53 88.85
N ASN A 226 36.48 -80.04 87.97
CA ASN A 226 37.77 -80.65 87.65
C ASN A 226 38.71 -80.67 88.87
N ILE A 227 38.79 -79.57 89.63
CA ILE A 227 39.55 -79.51 90.88
C ILE A 227 38.96 -80.46 91.93
N LEU A 228 37.65 -80.50 92.08
CA LEU A 228 36.98 -81.40 93.02
C LEU A 228 37.21 -82.87 92.66
N ALA A 229 37.10 -83.22 91.37
CA ALA A 229 37.37 -84.57 90.86
C ALA A 229 38.85 -84.96 91.03
N LEU A 230 39.78 -84.02 90.84
CA LEU A 230 41.20 -84.25 91.10
C LEU A 230 41.47 -84.53 92.59
N ASN A 231 40.92 -83.71 93.48
CA ASN A 231 41.02 -83.91 94.93
C ASN A 231 40.43 -85.27 95.34
N ALA A 232 39.28 -85.64 94.80
CA ALA A 232 38.66 -86.94 95.04
C ALA A 232 39.51 -88.11 94.50
N ALA A 233 40.13 -87.95 93.32
CA ALA A 233 41.02 -88.96 92.74
C ALA A 233 42.28 -89.18 93.59
N VAL A 234 42.85 -88.11 94.14
CA VAL A 234 44.00 -88.16 95.05
C VAL A 234 43.63 -88.86 96.36
N GLU A 235 42.51 -88.48 96.99
CA GLU A 235 42.08 -89.09 98.24
C GLU A 235 41.68 -90.57 98.06
N ALA A 236 41.07 -90.92 96.92
CA ALA A 236 40.78 -92.31 96.56
C ALA A 236 42.06 -93.13 96.32
N ALA A 237 43.13 -92.54 95.76
CA ALA A 237 44.43 -93.20 95.64
C ALA A 237 45.10 -93.39 97.01
N ARG A 238 44.86 -92.46 97.96
CA ARG A 238 45.35 -92.53 99.33
C ARG A 238 44.68 -93.64 100.16
N ALA A 239 43.44 -93.99 99.86
CA ALA A 239 42.65 -95.02 100.55
C ALA A 239 42.95 -96.48 100.12
N GLY A 240 43.87 -96.72 99.17
CA GLY A 240 44.29 -98.08 98.77
C GLY A 240 43.20 -98.92 98.10
N GLU A 241 43.16 -100.24 98.34
CA GLU A 241 42.24 -101.20 97.68
C GLU A 241 40.74 -100.85 97.87
N GLN A 242 40.38 -100.18 98.97
CA GLN A 242 39.00 -99.74 99.25
C GLN A 242 38.55 -98.56 98.35
N GLY A 243 39.48 -97.87 97.67
CA GLY A 243 39.22 -96.66 96.88
C GLY A 243 39.14 -96.85 95.36
N ARG A 244 39.45 -98.04 94.83
CA ARG A 244 39.61 -98.28 93.38
C ARG A 244 38.38 -97.90 92.54
N GLY A 245 37.18 -98.26 92.99
CA GLY A 245 35.93 -97.94 92.30
C GLY A 245 35.64 -96.44 92.24
N ARG A 246 36.02 -95.69 93.30
CA ARG A 246 35.87 -94.23 93.38
C ARG A 246 36.94 -93.50 92.55
N SER A 247 38.16 -94.04 92.48
CA SER A 247 39.25 -93.49 91.64
C SER A 247 38.93 -93.59 90.14
N ALA A 248 38.33 -94.70 89.69
CA ALA A 248 37.92 -94.87 88.29
C ALA A 248 36.85 -93.83 87.87
N HIS A 249 35.85 -93.60 88.71
CA HIS A 249 34.81 -92.59 88.46
C HIS A 249 35.39 -91.17 88.41
N ALA A 250 36.24 -90.81 89.37
CA ALA A 250 36.88 -89.48 89.39
C ALA A 250 37.73 -89.22 88.13
N ARG A 251 38.46 -90.22 87.63
CA ARG A 251 39.22 -90.12 86.38
C ARG A 251 38.33 -89.90 85.17
N THR A 252 37.20 -90.57 85.08
CA THR A 252 36.25 -90.35 83.97
C THR A 252 35.68 -88.93 84.01
N THR A 253 35.35 -88.41 85.21
CA THR A 253 34.90 -87.02 85.38
C THR A 253 35.96 -86.01 84.94
N LEU A 254 37.24 -86.23 85.27
CA LEU A 254 38.37 -85.44 84.78
C LEU A 254 38.44 -85.42 83.24
N VAL A 255 38.27 -86.57 82.58
CA VAL A 255 38.28 -86.67 81.11
C VAL A 255 37.12 -85.90 80.48
N VAL A 256 35.92 -85.96 81.07
CA VAL A 256 34.74 -85.24 80.57
C VAL A 256 34.90 -83.73 80.72
N CYS A 257 35.36 -83.24 81.88
CA CYS A 257 35.58 -81.80 82.10
C CYS A 257 36.66 -81.25 81.15
N ARG A 258 37.74 -82.01 80.93
CA ARG A 258 38.84 -81.61 80.05
C ARG A 258 38.43 -81.57 78.58
N LYS A 259 37.57 -82.51 78.13
CA LYS A 259 36.96 -82.46 76.79
C LYS A 259 35.99 -81.29 76.65
N GLY A 260 35.20 -81.00 77.69
CA GLY A 260 34.32 -79.83 77.71
C GLY A 260 35.06 -78.51 77.50
N ASN A 261 36.28 -78.38 78.03
CA ASN A 261 37.08 -77.16 77.92
C ASN A 261 37.87 -77.01 76.60
N GLN A 262 37.87 -78.02 75.73
CA GLN A 262 38.59 -77.99 74.43
C GLN A 262 37.64 -77.89 73.22
N GLY A 263 36.33 -77.88 73.44
CA GLY A 263 35.31 -77.85 72.39
C GLY A 263 34.77 -76.47 72.02
N PHE A 264 35.31 -75.38 72.60
CA PHE A 264 34.72 -74.04 72.53
C PHE A 264 35.68 -72.91 72.12
N ASP A 265 36.91 -73.22 71.68
CA ASP A 265 37.80 -72.28 70.98
C ASP A 265 37.50 -72.24 69.47
#